data_AF-A0A7Z0IZ36-F1
#
_entry.id   AF-A0A7Z0IZ36-F1
#
_cell.length_a   1.000
_cell.length_b   1.000
_cell.length_c   1.000
_cell.angle_alpha   90.00
_cell.angle_beta   90.00
_cell.angle_gamma   90.00
#
_symmetry.space_group_name_H-M   'P 1'
#
loop_
_entity.id
_entity.type
_entity.pdbx_description
1 polymer ?
#
loop_
_entity_poly.entity_id
_entity_poly.type
_entity_poly.pdbx_seq_one_letter_code
_entity_poly.pdbx_strand_id
1 'polypeptide(L)'
;MAGFGVFADVEKHSARGSGIRQFSPFRAENLDEPCWFTIIKVNQGRLVAMTAAFTVRVKDETASKLDRLAEKLDRSRSYMASEAIDAFVEQQEWQLAEIEAGLAEADRGEFASDEDVAKVVGKYVKSVRQL
;
A
#
# COMPACT_ATOMS: atom_id res chain seq x y z
N MET A 1 19.64 -0.80 34.02
CA MET A 1 20.64 -0.31 33.05
C MET A 1 20.90 -1.41 32.03
N ALA A 2 20.89 -1.03 30.74
CA ALA A 2 21.36 -1.66 29.48
C ALA A 2 21.69 -3.17 29.44
N GLY A 3 21.42 -3.97 28.40
CA GLY A 3 20.98 -3.75 27.01
C GLY A 3 20.65 -5.12 26.38
N PHE A 4 19.67 -5.21 25.47
CA PHE A 4 19.81 -5.39 24.01
C PHE A 4 20.54 -6.64 23.51
N GLY A 5 19.87 -7.39 22.61
CA GLY A 5 20.52 -8.12 21.51
C GLY A 5 20.09 -9.58 21.32
N VAL A 6 19.16 -9.83 20.39
CA VAL A 6 19.26 -11.01 19.50
C VAL A 6 18.96 -10.53 18.08
N PHE A 7 20.01 -10.04 17.42
CA PHE A 7 20.19 -10.12 15.98
C PHE A 7 20.94 -11.43 15.74
N ALA A 8 20.42 -12.30 14.89
CA ALA A 8 21.20 -13.41 14.35
C ALA A 8 21.78 -12.99 12.99
N ASP A 9 23.08 -13.16 12.91
CA ASP A 9 24.02 -12.92 11.82
C ASP A 9 23.65 -13.75 10.57
N VAL A 10 23.64 -13.10 9.40
CA VAL A 10 23.76 -13.77 8.08
C VAL A 10 24.95 -13.14 7.40
N GLU A 11 26.04 -13.89 7.42
CA GLU A 11 27.36 -13.50 6.97
C GLU A 11 27.42 -13.31 5.45
N LYS A 12 28.02 -12.19 5.05
CA LYS A 12 28.34 -11.79 3.66
C LYS A 12 29.24 -12.82 2.98
N HIS A 13 28.90 -13.21 1.75
CA HIS A 13 29.91 -13.43 0.71
C HIS A 13 29.58 -12.60 -0.54
N SER A 14 30.65 -11.99 -1.04
CA SER A 14 30.73 -10.94 -2.05
C SER A 14 30.52 -11.48 -3.48
N ALA A 15 29.70 -10.79 -4.28
CA ALA A 15 30.10 -10.11 -5.52
C ALA A 15 28.99 -10.07 -6.60
N ARG A 16 28.69 -8.83 -7.03
CA ARG A 16 28.10 -8.43 -8.33
C ARG A 16 26.58 -8.55 -8.53
N GLY A 17 25.90 -7.43 -8.24
CA GLY A 17 25.19 -6.67 -9.27
C GLY A 17 23.68 -6.90 -9.43
N SER A 18 22.91 -5.85 -9.09
CA SER A 18 21.52 -5.60 -9.48
C SER A 18 20.44 -6.46 -8.82
N GLY A 19 20.13 -6.14 -7.57
CA GLY A 19 18.87 -6.52 -6.93
C GLY A 19 18.46 -5.40 -5.98
N ILE A 20 17.53 -4.55 -6.43
CA ILE A 20 16.88 -3.58 -5.55
C ILE A 20 16.07 -4.41 -4.56
N ARG A 21 16.59 -4.57 -3.33
CA ARG A 21 15.80 -5.09 -2.22
C ARG A 21 14.82 -3.99 -1.82
N GLN A 22 13.62 -4.06 -2.39
CA GLN A 22 12.50 -3.24 -1.95
C GLN A 22 12.10 -3.71 -0.54
N PHE A 23 12.68 -3.04 0.45
CA PHE A 23 12.23 -3.08 1.82
C PHE A 23 10.83 -2.46 1.84
N SER A 24 9.80 -3.24 2.16
CA SER A 24 8.45 -2.74 2.38
C SER A 24 8.44 -1.83 3.62
N PRO A 25 7.98 -0.57 3.52
CA PRO A 25 7.72 0.25 4.69
C PRO A 25 6.22 0.47 4.84
N PHE A 26 5.57 -0.30 5.71
CA PHE A 26 4.43 0.25 6.44
C PHE A 26 4.91 0.68 7.82
N ARG A 27 5.34 1.93 7.91
CA ARG A 27 5.40 2.67 9.18
C ARG A 27 4.85 4.07 8.95
N ALA A 28 3.61 4.24 9.40
CA ALA A 28 2.98 5.53 9.58
C ALA A 28 3.75 6.35 10.62
N GLU A 29 4.48 7.36 10.16
CA GLU A 29 5.00 8.46 10.99
C GLU A 29 4.74 9.77 10.25
N ASN A 30 3.48 10.21 10.25
CA ASN A 30 3.02 11.60 10.37
C ASN A 30 1.53 11.69 10.00
N LEU A 31 0.70 11.56 11.03
CA LEU A 31 -0.72 11.93 11.00
C LEU A 31 -0.79 13.45 11.18
N ASP A 32 -0.76 14.21 10.09
CA ASP A 32 -1.33 15.56 10.02
C ASP A 32 -1.45 16.13 8.59
N GLU A 33 -1.44 15.27 7.55
CA GLU A 33 -1.73 15.72 6.19
C GLU A 33 -2.97 15.01 5.63
N PRO A 34 -4.05 15.74 5.29
CA PRO A 34 -5.24 15.13 4.73
C PRO A 34 -4.90 14.47 3.39
N CYS A 35 -5.16 13.17 3.34
CA CYS A 35 -4.84 12.22 2.27
C CYS A 35 -5.47 12.50 0.89
N TRP A 36 -6.00 13.70 0.63
CA TRP A 36 -6.53 14.11 -0.67
C TRP A 36 -5.77 15.29 -1.31
N PHE A 37 -4.62 15.72 -0.76
CA PHE A 37 -3.95 16.97 -1.16
C PHE A 37 -2.43 16.79 -1.42
N THR A 38 -2.05 16.38 -2.62
CA THR A 38 -0.72 16.74 -3.18
C THR A 38 -0.89 17.06 -4.66
N ILE A 39 -1.25 18.31 -4.92
CA ILE A 39 -1.18 18.95 -6.23
C ILE A 39 0.24 19.51 -6.41
N ILE A 40 0.70 19.49 -7.66
CA ILE A 40 1.96 20.02 -8.23
C ILE A 40 3.16 19.04 -8.26
N LYS A 41 3.12 18.05 -9.18
CA LYS A 41 4.36 17.63 -9.88
C LYS A 41 4.60 18.57 -11.06
N VAL A 42 5.46 19.56 -10.89
CA VAL A 42 5.95 20.39 -12.00
C VAL A 42 6.90 19.54 -12.86
N ASN A 43 6.53 19.36 -14.13
CA ASN A 43 7.40 19.14 -15.29
C ASN A 43 8.56 18.13 -15.12
N GLN A 44 8.28 16.83 -15.23
CA GLN A 44 9.31 15.84 -15.57
C GLN A 44 9.35 15.59 -17.08
N GLY A 45 10.56 15.67 -17.63
CA GLY A 45 10.86 15.42 -19.03
C GLY A 45 10.27 14.09 -19.54
N ARG A 46 9.71 14.18 -20.74
CA ARG A 46 8.98 13.15 -21.48
C ARG A 46 9.74 11.82 -21.61
N LEU A 47 9.56 10.92 -20.65
CA LEU A 47 9.45 9.49 -20.94
C LEU A 47 7.99 9.26 -21.33
N VAL A 48 7.73 8.98 -22.61
CA VAL A 48 6.37 8.61 -23.03
C VAL A 48 6.11 7.22 -22.49
N ALA A 49 5.48 7.12 -21.33
CA ALA A 49 4.86 5.87 -20.90
C ALA A 49 3.89 5.44 -22.01
N MET A 50 3.98 4.18 -22.43
CA MET A 50 3.09 3.64 -23.46
C MET A 50 1.66 3.65 -22.91
N THR A 51 0.79 4.47 -23.47
CA THR A 51 -0.61 4.54 -23.08
C THR A 51 -1.45 3.62 -23.94
N ALA A 52 -2.33 2.85 -23.30
CA ALA A 52 -3.35 2.05 -23.99
C ALA A 52 -4.69 2.76 -23.90
N ALA A 53 -5.42 2.84 -25.00
CA ALA A 53 -6.78 3.39 -25.03
C ALA A 53 -7.80 2.26 -24.88
N PHE A 54 -8.72 2.40 -23.93
CA PHE A 54 -9.85 1.49 -23.74
C PHE A 54 -11.11 2.28 -23.38
N THR A 55 -12.28 1.70 -23.61
CA THR A 55 -13.57 2.32 -23.32
C THR A 55 -14.19 1.68 -22.08
N VAL A 56 -14.54 2.50 -21.09
CA VAL A 56 -15.22 2.06 -19.87
C VAL A 56 -16.66 2.59 -19.87
N ARG A 57 -17.60 1.75 -19.44
CA ARG A 57 -18.97 2.17 -19.16
C ARG A 57 -19.13 2.37 -17.66
N VAL A 58 -19.63 3.53 -17.28
CA VAL A 58 -19.96 3.87 -15.90
C VAL A 58 -21.40 4.36 -15.83
N LYS A 59 -21.98 4.37 -14.63
CA LYS A 59 -23.29 4.96 -14.39
C LYS A 59 -23.23 6.47 -14.64
N ASP A 60 -24.31 7.07 -15.14
CA ASP A 60 -24.41 8.52 -15.41
C ASP A 60 -24.08 9.36 -14.17
N GLU A 61 -24.50 8.89 -12.99
CA GLU A 61 -24.20 9.53 -11.72
C GLU A 61 -22.68 9.58 -11.45
N THR A 62 -21.97 8.49 -11.75
CA THR A 62 -20.50 8.41 -11.59
C THR A 62 -19.80 9.34 -12.57
N ALA A 63 -20.24 9.36 -13.84
CA ALA A 63 -19.70 10.29 -14.84
C ALA A 63 -19.87 11.75 -14.38
N SER A 64 -21.06 12.10 -13.88
CA SER A 64 -21.37 13.44 -13.38
C SER A 64 -20.54 13.83 -12.16
N LYS A 65 -20.26 12.89 -11.25
CA LYS A 65 -19.37 13.14 -10.11
C LYS A 65 -17.93 13.35 -10.56
N LEU A 66 -17.46 12.56 -11.52
CA LEU A 66 -16.12 12.67 -12.07
C LEU A 66 -15.91 14.01 -12.78
N ASP A 67 -16.92 14.51 -13.50
CA ASP A 67 -16.89 15.83 -14.14
C ASP A 67 -16.67 16.95 -13.15
N ARG A 68 -17.47 16.98 -12.08
CA ARG A 68 -17.33 18.00 -11.02
C ARG A 68 -15.98 17.93 -10.34
N LEU A 69 -15.40 16.75 -10.19
CA LEU A 69 -14.05 16.59 -9.63
C LEU A 69 -12.99 17.12 -10.58
N ALA A 70 -13.08 16.77 -11.87
CA ALA A 70 -12.18 17.21 -12.91
C ALA A 70 -12.15 18.75 -13.02
N GLU A 71 -13.33 19.39 -13.00
CA GLU A 71 -13.47 20.86 -12.99
C GLU A 71 -12.80 21.51 -11.77
N LYS A 72 -13.04 20.98 -10.56
CA LYS A 72 -12.47 21.53 -9.33
C LYS A 72 -10.95 21.39 -9.24
N LEU A 73 -10.41 20.35 -9.85
CA LEU A 73 -8.98 20.03 -9.80
C LEU A 73 -8.21 20.57 -11.00
N ASP A 74 -8.88 21.27 -11.93
CA ASP A 74 -8.30 21.75 -13.19
C ASP A 74 -7.58 20.62 -13.95
N ARG A 75 -8.30 19.52 -14.12
CA ARG A 75 -7.85 18.30 -14.80
C ARG A 75 -8.90 17.82 -15.79
N SER A 76 -8.46 17.05 -16.79
CA SER A 76 -9.39 16.43 -17.73
C SER A 76 -10.10 15.24 -17.08
N ARG A 77 -11.32 14.95 -17.52
CA ARG A 77 -12.06 13.73 -17.13
C ARG A 77 -11.22 12.47 -17.34
N SER A 78 -10.55 12.39 -18.49
CA SER A 78 -9.72 11.24 -18.86
C SER A 78 -8.54 11.06 -17.93
N TYR A 79 -7.92 12.17 -17.49
CA TYR A 79 -6.84 12.14 -16.49
C TYR A 79 -7.37 11.63 -15.15
N MET A 80 -8.50 12.15 -14.67
CA MET A 80 -9.09 11.69 -13.42
C MET A 80 -9.50 10.21 -13.47
N ALA A 81 -9.99 9.75 -14.63
CA ALA A 81 -10.31 8.35 -14.86
C ALA A 81 -9.06 7.46 -14.84
N SER A 82 -7.98 7.85 -15.52
CA SER A 82 -6.74 7.06 -15.51
C SER A 82 -6.15 6.97 -14.12
N GLU A 83 -6.04 8.10 -13.40
CA GLU A 83 -5.49 8.13 -12.05
C GLU A 83 -6.31 7.27 -11.08
N ALA A 84 -7.64 7.29 -11.18
CA ALA A 84 -8.50 6.47 -10.34
C ALA A 84 -8.34 4.97 -10.63
N ILE A 85 -8.12 4.61 -11.90
CA ILE A 85 -7.92 3.22 -12.30
C ILE A 85 -6.52 2.74 -11.86
N ASP A 86 -5.49 3.56 -12.04
CA ASP A 86 -4.12 3.24 -11.61
C ASP A 86 -4.07 3.02 -10.10
N ALA A 87 -4.67 3.94 -9.33
CA ALA A 87 -4.74 3.79 -7.87
C ALA A 87 -5.53 2.54 -7.44
N PHE A 88 -6.61 2.20 -8.14
CA PHE A 88 -7.35 0.97 -7.87
C PHE A 88 -6.53 -0.27 -8.15
N VAL A 89 -5.85 -0.33 -9.31
CA VAL A 89 -5.02 -1.49 -9.69
C VAL A 89 -3.88 -1.68 -8.70
N GLU A 90 -3.12 -0.62 -8.40
CA GLU A 90 -2.03 -0.68 -7.41
C GLU A 90 -2.56 -1.17 -6.06
N GLN A 91 -3.73 -0.67 -5.63
CA GLN A 91 -4.35 -1.11 -4.39
C GLN A 91 -4.73 -2.60 -4.41
N GLN A 92 -5.30 -3.09 -5.51
CA GLN A 92 -5.72 -4.49 -5.59
C GLN A 92 -4.52 -5.42 -5.70
N GLU A 93 -3.51 -5.06 -6.49
CA GLU A 93 -2.32 -5.89 -6.68
C GLU A 93 -1.61 -6.20 -5.37
N TRP A 94 -1.40 -5.20 -4.50
CA TRP A 94 -0.78 -5.46 -3.20
C TRP A 94 -1.66 -6.33 -2.30
N GLN A 95 -2.98 -6.13 -2.32
CA GLN A 95 -3.92 -6.89 -1.48
C GLN A 95 -3.93 -8.36 -1.88
N LEU A 96 -4.02 -8.62 -3.18
CA LEU A 96 -4.01 -10.00 -3.69
C LEU A 96 -2.68 -10.67 -3.38
N ALA A 97 -1.55 -9.99 -3.60
CA ALA A 97 -0.24 -10.56 -3.30
C ALA A 97 -0.09 -10.96 -1.82
N GLU A 98 -0.57 -10.12 -0.91
CA GLU A 98 -0.51 -10.40 0.53
C GLU A 98 -1.42 -11.56 0.94
N ILE A 99 -2.62 -11.63 0.37
CA ILE A 99 -3.54 -12.74 0.60
C ILE A 99 -2.93 -14.06 0.09
N GLU A 100 -2.37 -14.06 -1.11
CA GLU A 100 -1.72 -15.23 -1.68
C GLU A 100 -0.52 -15.68 -0.85
N ALA A 101 0.29 -14.74 -0.36
CA ALA A 101 1.41 -15.05 0.54
C ALA A 101 0.92 -15.69 1.86
N GLY A 102 -0.09 -15.09 2.51
CA GLY A 102 -0.65 -15.61 3.76
C GLY A 102 -1.32 -16.98 3.58
N LEU A 103 -1.96 -17.24 2.45
CA LEU A 103 -2.49 -18.57 2.11
C LEU A 103 -1.36 -19.59 1.95
N ALA A 104 -0.29 -19.24 1.25
CA ALA A 104 0.85 -20.13 1.08
C ALA A 104 1.56 -20.44 2.42
N GLU A 105 1.63 -19.49 3.34
CA GLU A 105 2.15 -19.69 4.71
C GLU A 105 1.23 -20.62 5.51
N ALA A 106 -0.08 -20.39 5.47
CA ALA A 106 -1.08 -21.22 6.13
C ALA A 106 -1.06 -22.68 5.61
N ASP A 107 -0.91 -22.87 4.30
CA ASP A 107 -0.78 -24.19 3.68
C ASP A 107 0.50 -24.93 4.10
N ARG A 108 1.56 -24.19 4.44
CA ARG A 108 2.78 -24.75 5.05
C ARG A 108 2.67 -24.96 6.57
N GLY A 109 1.55 -24.58 7.17
CA GLY A 109 1.32 -24.67 8.61
C GLY A 109 2.05 -23.62 9.43
N GLU A 110 2.48 -22.51 8.81
CA GLU A 110 3.21 -21.41 9.44
C GLU A 110 2.26 -20.48 10.22
N PHE A 111 1.55 -21.05 11.20
CA PHE A 111 0.69 -20.30 12.10
C PHE A 111 1.46 -19.80 13.33
N ALA A 112 0.97 -18.71 13.93
CA ALA A 112 1.43 -18.28 15.24
C ALA A 112 1.17 -19.38 16.29
N SER A 113 2.08 -19.52 17.25
CA SER A 113 1.88 -20.45 18.36
C SER A 113 0.80 -19.94 19.34
N ASP A 114 0.25 -20.84 20.16
CA ASP A 114 -0.71 -20.49 21.20
C ASP A 114 -0.15 -19.41 22.16
N GLU A 115 1.16 -19.46 22.45
CA GLU A 115 1.84 -18.48 23.31
C GLU A 115 1.89 -17.09 22.65
N ASP A 116 2.20 -17.03 21.36
CA ASP A 116 2.24 -15.78 20.59
C ASP A 116 0.85 -15.13 20.54
N VAL A 117 -0.19 -15.93 20.29
CA VAL A 117 -1.58 -15.48 20.28
C VAL A 117 -1.99 -14.97 21.66
N ALA A 118 -1.68 -15.70 22.74
CA ALA A 118 -1.98 -15.29 24.12
C ALA A 118 -1.31 -13.96 24.48
N LYS A 119 -0.07 -13.73 24.03
CA LYS A 119 0.66 -12.48 24.24
C LYS A 119 0.00 -11.29 23.54
N VAL A 120 -0.43 -11.45 22.29
CA VAL A 120 -1.13 -10.39 21.54
C VAL A 120 -2.48 -10.06 22.19
N VAL A 121 -3.29 -11.08 22.50
CA VAL A 121 -4.58 -10.92 23.18
C VAL A 121 -4.41 -10.21 24.52
N GLY A 122 -3.45 -10.63 25.34
CA GLY A 122 -3.17 -10.03 26.64
C GLY A 122 -2.74 -8.55 26.57
N LYS A 123 -2.14 -8.11 25.47
CA LYS A 123 -1.75 -6.71 25.24
C LYS A 123 -2.95 -5.81 24.93
N TYR A 124 -3.91 -6.28 24.12
CA TYR A 124 -4.95 -5.42 23.55
C TYR A 124 -6.35 -5.60 24.18
N VAL A 125 -6.64 -6.73 24.81
CA VAL A 125 -7.98 -7.01 25.38
C VAL A 125 -8.19 -6.40 26.79
N LYS A 126 -7.17 -5.77 27.39
CA LYS A 126 -7.24 -5.22 28.77
C LYS A 126 -8.09 -3.95 28.98
N SER A 127 -8.95 -3.53 28.04
CA SER A 127 -9.79 -2.34 28.24
C SER A 127 -11.22 -2.50 27.72
N VAL A 128 -11.96 -3.45 28.30
CA VAL A 128 -13.44 -3.42 28.33
C VAL A 128 -13.90 -3.79 29.74
N ARG A 129 -13.42 -3.05 30.75
CA ARG A 129 -13.93 -3.10 32.13
C ARG A 129 -13.53 -1.87 32.95
N GLN A 130 -13.62 -0.69 32.35
CA GLN A 130 -13.49 0.59 33.03
C GLN A 130 -14.73 1.43 32.72
N LEU A 131 -15.89 0.96 33.17
CA LEU A 131 -17.12 1.73 33.36
C LEU A 131 -17.82 1.19 34.61
#